data_AF-A0A3M6VES5-F1
#
_entry.id   AF-A0A3M6VES5-F1
#
_cell.length_a   1.000
_cell.length_b   1.000
_cell.length_c   1.000
_cell.angle_alpha   90.00
_cell.angle_beta   90.00
_cell.angle_gamma   90.00
#
_symmetry.space_group_name_H-M   'P 1'
#
loop_
_entity.id
_entity.type
_entity.pdbx_description
1 polymer ?
#
loop_
_entity_poly.entity_id
_entity_poly.type
_entity_poly.pdbx_seq_one_letter_code
_entity_poly.pdbx_strand_id
1 'polypeptide(L)'
;MTDKKKEQQESLAQLVRDLETKETLCHVKEYPEVELKKLNDYVKKHGPLVNPVFGEQPAFFIDEGRFVPYRMFLYGNSIVTTKIGCILGNWATWSGDGGRVTMQGEFISGTDVRLPAIAYTPRDTHKGPLNGSTWTYHGEPYAPTFVVEIDKLSGQGSQRSTLDRKMRNEYFQHGVRLGWLIDPRPGHQHMYEYYLDETGGVQCSDNTAWRDLSGGNVLPGFTLMSTVLEMVLNQDPGSSEEEEVDLECPYPTCRQRFRYPGAFTAHVEWHRAERARQKYLAKRM
;
A
#
# COMPACT_ATOMS: atom_id res chain seq x y z
N MET A 1 -4.72 27.93 -38.52
CA MET A 1 -5.27 27.74 -37.16
C MET A 1 -5.92 26.36 -36.95
N THR A 2 -6.07 25.56 -38.00
CA THR A 2 -6.74 24.25 -38.02
C THR A 2 -5.80 23.07 -37.70
N ASP A 3 -4.55 23.10 -38.16
CA ASP A 3 -3.64 21.95 -38.01
C ASP A 3 -3.15 21.75 -36.58
N LYS A 4 -2.76 22.83 -35.89
CA LYS A 4 -2.28 22.76 -34.49
C LYS A 4 -3.35 22.23 -33.52
N LYS A 5 -4.63 22.57 -33.73
CA LYS A 5 -5.74 22.02 -32.92
C LYS A 5 -5.94 20.53 -33.18
N LYS A 6 -5.74 20.08 -34.41
CA LYS A 6 -5.87 18.68 -34.82
C LYS A 6 -4.73 17.85 -34.25
N GLU A 7 -3.49 18.30 -34.37
CA GLU A 7 -2.30 17.66 -33.78
C GLU A 7 -2.44 17.50 -32.26
N GLN A 8 -2.87 18.54 -31.55
CA GLN A 8 -3.11 18.44 -30.11
C GLN A 8 -4.21 17.44 -29.74
N GLN A 9 -5.21 17.25 -30.59
CA GLN A 9 -6.31 16.32 -30.34
C GLN A 9 -5.90 14.87 -30.63
N GLU A 10 -5.09 14.66 -31.67
CA GLU A 10 -4.49 13.37 -31.99
C GLU A 10 -3.48 12.95 -30.90
N SER A 11 -2.64 13.88 -30.44
CA SER A 11 -1.69 13.62 -29.34
C SER A 11 -2.40 13.31 -28.03
N LEU A 12 -3.51 13.98 -27.71
CA LEU A 12 -4.32 13.67 -26.54
C LEU A 12 -4.96 12.28 -26.67
N ALA A 13 -5.51 11.94 -27.84
CA ALA A 13 -6.09 10.62 -28.07
C ALA A 13 -5.04 9.50 -27.97
N GLN A 14 -3.81 9.76 -28.42
CA GLN A 14 -2.69 8.83 -28.23
C GLN A 14 -2.31 8.69 -26.76
N LEU A 15 -2.18 9.81 -26.03
CA LEU A 15 -1.92 9.76 -24.59
C LEU A 15 -3.00 8.97 -23.84
N VAL A 16 -4.29 9.21 -24.12
CA VAL A 16 -5.39 8.49 -23.47
C VAL A 16 -5.28 6.99 -23.72
N ARG A 17 -5.06 6.56 -24.97
CA ARG A 17 -4.84 5.14 -25.29
C ARG A 17 -3.65 4.55 -24.54
N ASP A 18 -2.55 5.29 -24.47
CA ASP A 18 -1.35 4.83 -23.79
C ASP A 18 -1.56 4.78 -22.26
N LEU A 19 -2.30 5.73 -21.68
CA LEU A 19 -2.68 5.70 -20.26
C LEU A 19 -3.64 4.55 -19.94
N GLU A 20 -4.48 4.11 -20.89
CA GLU A 20 -5.39 2.97 -20.71
C GLU A 20 -4.70 1.60 -20.90
N THR A 21 -3.57 1.55 -21.64
CA THR A 21 -2.99 0.27 -22.10
C THR A 21 -1.57 0.01 -21.62
N LYS A 22 -0.72 1.03 -21.45
CA LYS A 22 0.67 0.85 -21.02
C LYS A 22 0.71 0.43 -19.55
N GLU A 23 1.64 -0.47 -19.26
CA GLU A 23 1.97 -0.90 -17.89
C GLU A 23 2.95 0.05 -17.19
N THR A 24 3.50 1.01 -17.94
CA THR A 24 4.45 2.04 -17.47
C THR A 24 3.83 3.43 -17.49
N LEU A 25 4.25 4.32 -16.59
CA LEU A 25 3.84 5.73 -16.60
C LEU A 25 4.33 6.46 -17.87
N CYS A 26 3.42 7.20 -18.49
CA CYS A 26 3.69 7.99 -19.69
C CYS A 26 4.55 9.22 -19.37
N HIS A 27 5.64 9.42 -20.11
CA HIS A 27 6.52 10.58 -19.93
C HIS A 27 5.96 11.80 -20.69
N VAL A 28 5.91 12.97 -20.05
CA VAL A 28 5.33 14.21 -20.64
C VAL A 28 6.02 14.60 -21.94
N LYS A 29 7.33 14.38 -22.05
CA LYS A 29 8.13 14.59 -23.29
C LYS A 29 7.65 13.78 -24.50
N GLU A 30 6.97 12.65 -24.32
CA GLU A 30 6.39 11.87 -25.43
C GLU A 30 5.10 12.51 -25.98
N TYR A 31 4.50 13.43 -25.22
CA TYR A 31 3.23 14.10 -25.56
C TYR A 31 3.36 15.62 -25.36
N PRO A 32 4.31 16.29 -26.05
CA PRO A 32 4.64 17.70 -25.81
C PRO A 32 3.47 18.66 -26.07
N GLU A 33 2.49 18.23 -26.88
CA GLU A 33 1.30 19.00 -27.24
C GLU A 33 0.12 18.81 -26.25
N VAL A 34 0.28 17.99 -25.21
CA VAL A 34 -0.78 17.70 -24.23
C VAL A 34 -0.46 18.35 -22.89
N GLU A 35 -1.21 19.40 -22.56
CA GLU A 35 -1.19 20.00 -21.22
C GLU A 35 -1.94 19.11 -20.22
N LEU A 36 -1.41 18.99 -18.99
CA LEU A 36 -2.05 18.25 -17.90
C LEU A 36 -3.51 18.67 -17.67
N LYS A 37 -3.80 19.97 -17.73
CA LYS A 37 -5.15 20.49 -17.57
C LYS A 37 -6.11 19.90 -18.61
N LYS A 38 -5.65 19.76 -19.85
CA LYS A 38 -6.45 19.24 -20.96
C LYS A 38 -6.75 17.74 -20.80
N LEU A 39 -5.79 16.97 -20.30
CA LEU A 39 -6.00 15.58 -19.90
C LEU A 39 -7.06 15.49 -18.78
N ASN A 40 -6.91 16.28 -17.71
CA ASN A 40 -7.87 16.25 -16.60
C ASN A 40 -9.28 16.73 -17.02
N ASP A 41 -9.38 17.72 -17.91
CA ASP A 41 -10.66 18.14 -18.49
C ASP A 41 -11.30 17.03 -19.34
N TYR A 42 -10.49 16.24 -20.06
CA TYR A 42 -10.95 15.07 -20.81
C TYR A 42 -11.53 14.02 -19.86
N VAL A 43 -10.78 13.61 -18.83
CA VAL A 43 -11.22 12.61 -17.84
C VAL A 43 -12.48 13.07 -17.10
N LYS A 44 -12.53 14.35 -16.71
CA LYS A 44 -13.73 14.94 -16.08
C LYS A 44 -14.96 14.87 -16.98
N LYS A 45 -14.79 15.02 -18.30
CA LYS A 45 -15.88 14.99 -19.27
C LYS A 45 -16.32 13.57 -19.64
N HIS A 46 -15.38 12.64 -19.72
CA HIS A 46 -15.59 11.29 -20.27
C HIS A 46 -15.67 10.19 -19.22
N GLY A 47 -15.31 10.48 -17.97
CA GLY A 47 -15.18 9.51 -16.88
C GLY A 47 -13.73 9.08 -16.65
N PRO A 48 -13.44 8.39 -15.53
CA PRO A 48 -12.11 7.86 -15.23
C PRO A 48 -11.59 6.96 -16.35
N LEU A 49 -10.29 7.07 -16.66
CA LEU A 49 -9.63 6.07 -17.50
C LEU A 49 -9.46 4.78 -16.71
N VAL A 50 -9.53 3.64 -17.37
CA VAL A 50 -9.33 2.33 -16.73
C VAL A 50 -8.08 1.70 -17.30
N ASN A 51 -7.07 1.53 -16.46
CA ASN A 51 -5.81 0.88 -16.81
C ASN A 51 -5.69 -0.48 -16.08
N PRO A 52 -5.16 -1.53 -16.71
CA PRO A 52 -5.03 -2.85 -16.09
C PRO A 52 -4.10 -2.91 -14.87
N VAL A 53 -3.12 -2.01 -14.76
CA VAL A 53 -2.12 -1.92 -13.68
C VAL A 53 -2.53 -0.86 -12.66
N PHE A 54 -2.94 0.32 -13.12
CA PHE A 54 -3.21 1.49 -12.28
C PHE A 54 -4.68 1.62 -11.84
N GLY A 55 -5.59 0.79 -12.35
CA GLY A 55 -7.01 0.81 -12.01
C GLY A 55 -7.74 2.00 -12.61
N GLU A 56 -8.79 2.47 -11.92
CA GLU A 56 -9.50 3.69 -12.29
C GLU A 56 -8.67 4.93 -11.99
N GLN A 57 -8.51 5.79 -13.01
CA GLN A 57 -7.69 6.98 -13.01
C GLN A 57 -8.58 8.23 -13.21
N PRO A 58 -9.21 8.75 -12.14
CA PRO A 58 -10.15 9.88 -12.20
C PRO A 58 -9.50 11.23 -12.48
N ALA A 59 -8.19 11.36 -12.29
CA ALA A 59 -7.41 12.55 -12.59
C ALA A 59 -5.92 12.19 -12.64
N PHE A 60 -5.08 13.13 -13.06
CA PHE A 60 -3.63 12.99 -13.13
C PHE A 60 -2.92 14.22 -12.54
N PHE A 61 -1.69 14.03 -12.08
CA PHE A 61 -0.71 15.08 -11.82
C PHE A 61 0.62 14.76 -12.53
N ILE A 62 1.54 15.72 -12.55
CA ILE A 62 2.89 15.49 -13.08
C ILE A 62 3.86 15.39 -11.93
N ASP A 63 4.60 14.29 -11.89
CA ASP A 63 5.74 14.10 -11.00
C ASP A 63 6.91 13.49 -11.78
N GLU A 64 8.12 13.99 -11.51
CA GLU A 64 9.35 13.64 -12.24
C GLU A 64 9.20 13.57 -13.78
N GLY A 65 8.34 14.43 -14.36
CA GLY A 65 8.09 14.48 -15.80
C GLY A 65 7.19 13.37 -16.35
N ARG A 66 6.44 12.67 -15.50
CA ARG A 66 5.50 11.60 -15.86
C ARG A 66 4.08 11.95 -15.46
N PHE A 67 3.09 11.46 -16.21
CA PHE A 67 1.68 11.54 -15.83
C PHE A 67 1.37 10.47 -14.78
N VAL A 68 1.11 10.90 -13.54
CA VAL A 68 0.79 10.03 -12.40
C VAL A 68 -0.71 10.11 -12.12
N PRO A 69 -1.45 8.98 -12.10
CA PRO A 69 -2.87 9.00 -11.81
C PRO A 69 -3.14 9.28 -10.33
N TYR A 70 -4.12 10.15 -10.05
CA TYR A 70 -4.79 10.17 -8.76
C TYR A 70 -5.53 8.85 -8.58
N ARG A 71 -5.31 8.20 -7.44
CA ARG A 71 -6.07 6.99 -7.07
C ARG A 71 -7.22 7.36 -6.17
N MET A 72 -8.44 6.97 -6.56
CA MET A 72 -9.59 7.01 -5.67
C MET A 72 -9.53 5.79 -4.75
N PHE A 73 -9.11 6.01 -3.50
CA PHE A 73 -9.31 5.00 -2.45
C PHE A 73 -10.69 5.21 -1.83
N LEU A 74 -11.54 4.18 -1.87
CA LEU A 74 -12.76 4.18 -1.07
C LEU A 74 -12.39 4.40 0.39
N TYR A 75 -13.13 5.27 1.09
CA TYR A 75 -12.84 5.65 2.47
C TYR A 75 -12.63 4.44 3.39
N GLY A 76 -13.48 3.41 3.27
CA GLY A 76 -13.34 2.16 4.02
C GLY A 76 -12.04 1.40 3.71
N ASN A 77 -11.60 1.36 2.46
CA ASN A 77 -10.32 0.73 2.09
C ASN A 77 -9.14 1.50 2.69
N SER A 78 -9.21 2.84 2.74
CA SER A 78 -8.16 3.68 3.35
C SER A 78 -8.02 3.42 4.85
N ILE A 79 -9.15 3.28 5.56
CA ILE A 79 -9.17 2.93 6.98
C ILE A 79 -8.49 1.58 7.22
N VAL A 80 -8.88 0.55 6.46
CA VAL A 80 -8.30 -0.80 6.60
C VAL A 80 -6.83 -0.82 6.20
N THR A 81 -6.46 -0.13 5.12
CA THR A 81 -5.06 0.01 4.67
C THR A 81 -4.20 0.60 5.78
N THR A 82 -4.66 1.70 6.39
CA THR A 82 -3.96 2.38 7.48
C THR A 82 -3.82 1.46 8.69
N LYS A 83 -4.88 0.75 9.07
CA LYS A 83 -4.84 -0.16 10.23
C LYS A 83 -3.86 -1.31 10.02
N ILE A 84 -3.91 -1.98 8.87
CA ILE A 84 -3.00 -3.09 8.56
C ILE A 84 -1.55 -2.57 8.50
N GLY A 85 -1.31 -1.42 7.85
CA GLY A 85 0.02 -0.81 7.79
C GLY A 85 0.58 -0.47 9.17
N CYS A 86 -0.24 0.05 10.09
CA CYS A 86 0.15 0.30 11.47
C CYS A 86 0.50 -1.00 12.22
N ILE A 87 -0.35 -2.03 12.12
CA ILE A 87 -0.10 -3.32 12.81
C ILE A 87 1.18 -3.98 12.28
N LEU A 88 1.38 -3.97 10.97
CA LEU A 88 2.57 -4.51 10.32
C LEU A 88 3.83 -3.70 10.64
N GLY A 89 3.73 -2.36 10.65
CA GLY A 89 4.85 -1.48 10.98
C GLY A 89 5.28 -1.61 12.45
N ASN A 90 4.32 -1.78 13.35
CA ASN A 90 4.59 -2.14 14.73
C ASN A 90 5.32 -3.48 14.77
N TRP A 91 4.75 -4.55 14.20
CA TRP A 91 5.40 -5.87 14.13
C TRP A 91 6.85 -5.80 13.62
N ALA A 92 7.11 -5.13 12.49
CA ALA A 92 8.45 -4.97 11.94
C ALA A 92 9.43 -4.27 12.89
N THR A 93 8.92 -3.43 13.80
CA THR A 93 9.72 -2.73 14.81
C THR A 93 10.08 -3.63 16.00
N TRP A 94 9.17 -4.48 16.49
CA TRP A 94 9.38 -5.30 17.69
C TRP A 94 9.76 -6.76 17.43
N SER A 95 9.57 -7.29 16.22
CA SER A 95 9.90 -8.68 15.87
C SER A 95 11.40 -8.97 15.90
N GLY A 96 12.24 -7.95 15.80
CA GLY A 96 13.69 -8.11 15.66
C GLY A 96 14.16 -8.35 14.21
N ASP A 97 13.27 -8.80 13.33
CA ASP A 97 13.52 -8.99 11.89
C ASP A 97 13.76 -7.66 11.15
N GLY A 98 13.20 -6.57 11.68
CA GLY A 98 13.30 -5.26 11.05
C GLY A 98 12.51 -5.20 9.74
N GLY A 99 13.05 -4.48 8.76
CA GLY A 99 12.40 -4.22 7.47
C GLY A 99 11.64 -2.90 7.43
N ARG A 100 11.00 -2.64 6.30
CA ARG A 100 10.28 -1.41 5.99
C ARG A 100 8.88 -1.75 5.53
N VAL A 101 7.90 -1.04 6.07
CA VAL A 101 6.51 -1.11 5.61
C VAL A 101 6.21 0.17 4.83
N THR A 102 5.70 0.02 3.62
CA THR A 102 5.17 1.14 2.85
C THR A 102 3.68 0.94 2.65
N MET A 103 2.92 2.01 2.76
CA MET A 103 1.53 2.06 2.31
C MET A 103 1.49 2.90 1.05
N GLN A 104 0.83 2.40 0.01
CA GLN A 104 0.73 3.06 -1.29
C GLN A 104 2.09 3.38 -1.94
N GLY A 105 3.13 2.60 -1.60
CA GLY A 105 4.49 2.80 -2.12
C GLY A 105 4.58 2.44 -3.59
N GLU A 106 5.16 3.34 -4.38
CA GLU A 106 5.63 3.07 -5.74
C GLU A 106 6.93 2.30 -5.68
N PHE A 107 6.99 1.19 -6.42
CA PHE A 107 8.26 0.56 -6.71
C PHE A 107 8.41 0.21 -8.16
N ILE A 108 9.59 0.50 -8.67
CA ILE A 108 9.96 0.24 -10.05
C ILE A 108 10.77 -1.05 -10.08
N SER A 109 10.31 -2.01 -10.87
CA SER A 109 11.04 -3.23 -11.16
C SER A 109 11.34 -3.25 -12.65
N GLY A 110 12.56 -2.86 -13.01
CA GLY A 110 12.89 -2.60 -14.42
C GLY A 110 12.27 -1.28 -14.88
N THR A 111 11.31 -1.32 -15.81
CA THR A 111 10.58 -0.14 -16.29
C THR A 111 9.17 -0.01 -15.71
N ASP A 112 8.68 -1.05 -15.02
CA ASP A 112 7.26 -1.16 -14.64
C ASP A 112 7.06 -0.65 -13.22
N VAL A 113 6.02 0.18 -13.04
CA VAL A 113 5.65 0.75 -11.74
C VAL A 113 4.62 -0.16 -11.09
N ARG A 114 4.96 -0.70 -9.92
CA ARG A 114 4.10 -1.56 -9.13
C ARG A 114 3.71 -0.90 -7.83
N LEU A 115 2.47 -1.15 -7.46
CA LEU A 115 1.74 -0.27 -6.57
C LEU A 115 0.81 -1.05 -5.64
N PRO A 116 1.36 -1.80 -4.66
CA PRO A 116 0.55 -2.48 -3.68
C PRO A 116 -0.05 -1.48 -2.68
N ALA A 117 -1.25 -1.77 -2.17
CA ALA A 117 -1.84 -0.99 -1.07
C ALA A 117 -0.90 -0.98 0.15
N ILE A 118 -0.29 -2.13 0.45
CA ILE A 118 0.70 -2.28 1.53
C ILE A 118 1.80 -3.22 1.05
N ALA A 119 3.05 -2.92 1.40
CA ALA A 119 4.17 -3.81 1.16
C ALA A 119 5.15 -3.82 2.32
N TYR A 120 5.76 -4.99 2.55
CA TYR A 120 6.85 -5.17 3.48
C TYR A 120 8.11 -5.62 2.73
N THR A 121 9.20 -4.92 3.00
CA THR A 121 10.53 -5.23 2.48
C THR A 121 11.46 -5.56 3.66
N PRO A 122 12.08 -6.75 3.70
CA PRO A 122 13.03 -7.12 4.76
C PRO A 122 14.23 -6.16 4.81
N ARG A 123 14.95 -6.12 5.94
CA ARG A 123 16.13 -5.27 6.10
C ARG A 123 17.29 -5.67 5.16
N ASP A 124 17.41 -6.95 4.82
CA ASP A 124 18.60 -7.54 4.18
C ASP A 124 18.43 -7.90 2.70
N THR A 125 17.50 -7.28 1.97
CA THR A 125 17.38 -7.50 0.52
C THR A 125 18.67 -7.13 -0.21
N HIS A 126 19.24 -8.10 -0.92
CA HIS A 126 20.55 -8.08 -1.56
C HIS A 126 20.86 -6.79 -2.35
N LYS A 127 22.10 -6.31 -2.20
CA LYS A 127 22.76 -5.29 -3.03
C LYS A 127 22.86 -5.76 -4.49
N GLY A 128 21.82 -5.54 -5.28
CA GLY A 128 21.88 -5.58 -6.74
C GLY A 128 22.06 -4.15 -7.30
N PRO A 129 22.86 -3.93 -8.35
CA PRO A 129 23.01 -2.60 -8.93
C PRO A 129 21.73 -2.21 -9.67
N LEU A 130 21.09 -1.10 -9.29
CA LEU A 130 20.16 -0.40 -10.17
C LEU A 130 20.85 0.82 -10.77
N ASN A 131 20.98 0.81 -12.09
CA ASN A 131 21.29 2.00 -12.86
C ASN A 131 20.01 2.83 -13.04
N GLY A 132 19.95 3.99 -12.40
CA GLY A 132 19.20 5.15 -12.90
C GLY A 132 17.72 5.31 -12.50
N SER A 133 17.45 6.51 -11.95
CA SER A 133 16.23 7.34 -12.06
C SER A 133 14.95 7.01 -11.27
N THR A 134 15.07 6.63 -10.00
CA THR A 134 14.02 6.94 -9.00
C THR A 134 14.69 7.06 -7.64
N TRP A 135 14.31 8.06 -6.82
CA TRP A 135 14.87 8.16 -5.47
C TRP A 135 14.49 6.90 -4.67
N THR A 136 15.43 5.99 -4.48
CA THR A 136 15.32 4.93 -3.47
C THR A 136 16.18 5.33 -2.28
N TYR A 137 15.69 5.09 -1.07
CA TYR A 137 16.47 5.37 0.14
C TYR A 137 17.78 4.55 0.08
N HIS A 138 18.93 5.24 -0.08
CA HIS A 138 20.28 4.70 -0.28
C HIS A 138 20.55 3.91 -1.59
N GLY A 139 19.70 4.00 -2.61
CA GLY A 139 19.95 3.24 -3.84
C GLY A 139 19.62 1.74 -3.73
N GLU A 140 18.99 1.30 -2.63
CA GLU A 140 18.65 -0.11 -2.40
C GLU A 140 17.48 -0.53 -3.32
N PRO A 141 17.55 -1.70 -3.98
CA PRO A 141 16.42 -2.24 -4.73
C PRO A 141 15.22 -2.45 -3.79
N TYR A 142 14.08 -1.90 -4.17
CA TYR A 142 12.83 -2.17 -3.48
C TYR A 142 12.23 -3.47 -4.03
N ALA A 143 12.40 -4.56 -3.29
CA ALA A 143 11.88 -5.88 -3.62
C ALA A 143 11.07 -6.43 -2.44
N PRO A 144 9.76 -6.13 -2.36
CA PRO A 144 8.95 -6.56 -1.24
C PRO A 144 8.78 -8.07 -1.25
N THR A 145 8.84 -8.69 -0.07
CA THR A 145 8.54 -10.13 0.08
C THR A 145 7.09 -10.39 0.44
N PHE A 146 6.38 -9.35 0.90
CA PHE A 146 4.98 -9.42 1.26
C PHE A 146 4.21 -8.19 0.75
N VAL A 147 3.01 -8.43 0.22
CA VAL A 147 2.13 -7.38 -0.32
C VAL A 147 0.66 -7.61 0.07
N VAL A 148 -0.10 -6.52 0.18
CA VAL A 148 -1.55 -6.54 0.37
C VAL A 148 -2.20 -5.63 -0.66
N GLU A 149 -3.31 -6.07 -1.24
CA GLU A 149 -4.23 -5.22 -2.00
C GLU A 149 -5.62 -5.26 -1.34
N ILE A 150 -6.31 -4.12 -1.39
CA ILE A 150 -7.61 -3.95 -0.74
C ILE A 150 -8.58 -3.33 -1.73
N ASP A 151 -9.60 -4.09 -2.15
CA ASP A 151 -10.54 -3.65 -3.18
C ASP A 151 -11.86 -4.44 -3.14
N LYS A 152 -12.79 -4.07 -4.02
CA LYS A 152 -14.00 -4.80 -4.33
C LYS A 152 -13.65 -6.09 -5.08
N LEU A 153 -13.76 -7.24 -4.42
CA LEU A 153 -13.42 -8.56 -4.97
C LEU A 153 -14.67 -9.38 -5.36
N SER A 154 -15.87 -8.86 -5.14
CA SER A 154 -17.12 -9.53 -5.52
C SER A 154 -18.20 -8.55 -6.01
N GLY A 155 -19.15 -9.07 -6.78
CA GLY A 155 -20.25 -8.31 -7.39
C GLY A 155 -19.86 -7.53 -8.65
N GLN A 156 -20.76 -6.67 -9.13
CA GLN A 156 -20.57 -5.89 -10.35
C GLN A 156 -19.37 -4.93 -10.24
N GLY A 157 -18.40 -5.02 -11.16
CA GLY A 157 -17.17 -4.21 -11.09
C GLY A 157 -16.11 -4.78 -10.12
N SER A 158 -16.17 -6.08 -9.83
CA SER A 158 -15.12 -6.79 -9.09
C SER A 158 -13.75 -6.68 -9.77
N GLN A 159 -12.75 -6.34 -8.97
CA GLN A 159 -11.33 -6.32 -9.34
C GLN A 159 -10.63 -7.67 -9.13
N ARG A 160 -11.37 -8.72 -8.73
CA ARG A 160 -10.79 -10.02 -8.35
C ARG A 160 -9.88 -10.63 -9.39
N SER A 161 -10.30 -10.63 -10.66
CA SER A 161 -9.54 -11.21 -11.78
C SER A 161 -8.30 -10.38 -12.10
N THR A 162 -8.46 -9.05 -12.14
CA THR A 162 -7.35 -8.11 -12.35
C THR A 162 -6.28 -8.27 -11.27
N LEU A 163 -6.68 -8.31 -10.00
CA LEU A 163 -5.77 -8.45 -8.86
C LEU A 163 -5.20 -9.86 -8.72
N ASP A 164 -5.91 -10.92 -9.14
CA ASP A 164 -5.35 -12.27 -9.23
C ASP A 164 -4.17 -12.30 -10.22
N ARG A 165 -4.39 -11.73 -11.42
CA ARG A 165 -3.35 -11.62 -12.44
C ARG A 165 -2.17 -10.82 -11.93
N LYS A 166 -2.42 -9.69 -11.25
CA LYS A 166 -1.37 -8.86 -10.64
C LYS A 166 -0.56 -9.63 -9.60
N MET A 167 -1.21 -10.35 -8.70
CA MET A 167 -0.54 -11.22 -7.73
C MET A 167 0.36 -12.24 -8.43
N ARG A 168 -0.18 -12.99 -9.38
CA ARG A 168 0.53 -14.12 -10.03
C ARG A 168 1.65 -13.67 -10.96
N ASN A 169 1.39 -12.65 -11.79
CA ASN A 169 2.25 -12.30 -12.91
C ASN A 169 3.15 -11.11 -12.61
N GLU A 170 2.77 -10.22 -11.69
CA GLU A 170 3.57 -9.03 -11.40
C GLU A 170 4.28 -9.16 -10.05
N TYR A 171 3.56 -9.52 -8.99
CA TYR A 171 4.17 -9.56 -7.65
C TYR A 171 5.03 -10.80 -7.43
N PHE A 172 4.48 -12.01 -7.58
CA PHE A 172 5.21 -13.24 -7.27
C PHE A 172 6.35 -13.56 -8.23
N GLN A 173 6.24 -13.15 -9.51
CA GLN A 173 7.36 -13.25 -10.45
C GLN A 173 8.57 -12.39 -10.04
N HIS A 174 8.38 -11.41 -9.14
CA HIS A 174 9.40 -10.43 -8.77
C HIS A 174 9.74 -10.47 -7.28
N GLY A 175 9.69 -11.65 -6.67
CA GLY A 175 10.25 -11.91 -5.34
C GLY A 175 9.26 -11.79 -4.18
N VAL A 176 8.00 -11.44 -4.43
CA VAL A 176 6.94 -11.59 -3.43
C VAL A 176 6.73 -13.07 -3.12
N ARG A 177 6.61 -13.39 -1.84
CA ARG A 177 6.48 -14.76 -1.32
C ARG A 177 5.15 -15.00 -0.58
N LEU A 178 4.49 -13.93 -0.16
CA LEU A 178 3.18 -13.94 0.49
C LEU A 178 2.38 -12.73 0.00
N GLY A 179 1.11 -12.92 -0.35
CA GLY A 179 0.25 -11.85 -0.83
C GLY A 179 -1.18 -11.99 -0.33
N TRP A 180 -1.82 -10.91 0.08
CA TRP A 180 -3.23 -10.92 0.51
C TRP A 180 -4.09 -10.01 -0.36
N LEU A 181 -5.27 -10.49 -0.77
CA LEU A 181 -6.34 -9.66 -1.33
C LEU A 181 -7.48 -9.60 -0.33
N ILE A 182 -7.90 -8.41 0.06
CA ILE A 182 -8.91 -8.20 1.10
C ILE A 182 -10.06 -7.37 0.54
N ASP A 183 -11.28 -7.89 0.64
CA ASP A 183 -12.51 -7.11 0.43
C ASP A 183 -13.13 -6.81 1.80
N PRO A 184 -13.03 -5.58 2.31
CA PRO A 184 -13.54 -5.25 3.63
C PRO A 184 -15.02 -4.84 3.63
N ARG A 185 -15.68 -4.79 2.46
CA ARG A 185 -17.02 -4.22 2.35
C ARG A 185 -18.03 -5.09 3.12
N PRO A 186 -18.94 -4.48 3.90
CA PRO A 186 -19.98 -5.21 4.62
C PRO A 186 -20.78 -6.13 3.68
N GLY A 187 -20.98 -7.39 4.08
CA GLY A 187 -21.69 -8.40 3.28
C GLY A 187 -20.90 -8.99 2.10
N HIS A 188 -19.67 -8.53 1.86
CA HIS A 188 -18.78 -8.99 0.79
C HIS A 188 -17.39 -9.41 1.29
N GLN A 189 -17.28 -9.61 2.62
CA GLN A 189 -16.01 -9.84 3.31
C GLN A 189 -15.32 -11.12 2.85
N HIS A 190 -14.24 -10.94 2.09
CA HIS A 190 -13.44 -12.04 1.54
C HIS A 190 -11.96 -11.75 1.71
N MET A 191 -11.20 -12.80 2.00
CA MET A 191 -9.73 -12.74 2.12
C MET A 191 -9.10 -13.86 1.31
N TYR A 192 -8.33 -13.50 0.29
CA TYR A 192 -7.56 -14.43 -0.53
C TYR A 192 -6.10 -14.36 -0.14
N GLU A 193 -5.52 -15.53 0.10
CA GLU A 193 -4.12 -15.68 0.49
C GLU A 193 -3.34 -16.36 -0.62
N TYR A 194 -2.27 -15.71 -1.05
CA TYR A 194 -1.34 -16.19 -2.05
C TYR A 194 -0.02 -16.56 -1.41
N TYR A 195 0.54 -17.70 -1.79
CA TYR A 195 1.80 -18.20 -1.29
C TYR A 195 2.52 -19.06 -2.33
N LEU A 196 3.81 -19.29 -2.11
CA LEU A 196 4.59 -20.22 -2.93
C LEU A 196 4.46 -21.64 -2.35
N ASP A 197 4.14 -22.62 -3.19
CA ASP A 197 4.26 -24.04 -2.83
C ASP A 197 5.72 -24.51 -2.79
N GLU A 198 5.95 -25.78 -2.46
CA GLU A 198 7.29 -26.38 -2.36
C GLU A 198 8.09 -26.34 -3.67
N THR A 199 7.42 -26.21 -4.82
CA THR A 199 8.05 -26.11 -6.15
C THR A 199 8.30 -24.67 -6.58
N GLY A 200 7.89 -23.69 -5.78
CA GLY A 200 7.92 -22.26 -6.14
C GLY A 200 6.75 -21.84 -7.05
N GLY A 201 5.72 -22.66 -7.16
CA GLY A 201 4.48 -22.32 -7.86
C GLY A 201 3.59 -21.41 -7.01
N VAL A 202 2.93 -20.43 -7.64
CA VAL A 202 2.03 -19.50 -6.96
C VAL A 202 0.66 -20.16 -6.74
N GLN A 203 0.30 -20.35 -5.49
CA GLN A 203 -1.01 -20.87 -5.08
C GLN A 203 -1.87 -19.76 -4.49
N CYS A 204 -3.19 -19.92 -4.62
CA CYS A 204 -4.18 -19.13 -3.90
C CYS A 204 -4.97 -20.09 -3.02
N SER A 205 -5.08 -19.80 -1.72
CA SER A 205 -5.87 -20.61 -0.79
C SER A 205 -7.33 -20.66 -1.23
N ASP A 206 -7.92 -21.86 -1.21
CA ASP A 206 -9.35 -22.08 -1.48
C ASP A 206 -10.23 -21.55 -0.34
N ASN A 207 -9.66 -21.36 0.86
CA ASN A 207 -10.36 -20.72 1.95
C ASN A 207 -10.36 -19.20 1.74
N THR A 208 -11.52 -18.67 1.33
CA THR A 208 -11.71 -17.23 1.08
C THR A 208 -12.49 -16.54 2.20
N ALA A 209 -12.74 -17.23 3.31
CA ALA A 209 -13.51 -16.70 4.42
C ALA A 209 -12.78 -15.53 5.08
N TRP A 210 -13.56 -14.59 5.61
CA TRP A 210 -13.05 -13.56 6.51
C TRP A 210 -12.53 -14.23 7.79
N ARG A 211 -11.21 -14.19 8.00
CA ARG A 211 -10.52 -15.00 9.02
C ARG A 211 -9.18 -14.37 9.39
N ASP A 212 -8.56 -14.91 10.42
CA ASP A 212 -7.19 -14.56 10.77
C ASP A 212 -6.20 -15.03 9.68
N LEU A 213 -5.32 -14.13 9.25
CA LEU A 213 -4.30 -14.43 8.24
C LEU A 213 -2.91 -14.48 8.89
N SER A 214 -2.21 -15.59 8.69
CA SER A 214 -0.86 -15.79 9.23
C SER A 214 0.20 -15.28 8.27
N GLY A 215 1.20 -14.59 8.81
CA GLY A 215 2.42 -14.21 8.09
C GLY A 215 3.33 -15.38 7.72
N GLY A 216 3.08 -16.56 8.30
CA GLY A 216 3.87 -17.77 8.08
C GLY A 216 5.38 -17.53 8.23
N ASN A 217 6.15 -18.07 7.30
CA ASN A 217 7.61 -17.90 7.27
C ASN A 217 8.07 -16.55 6.69
N VAL A 218 7.18 -15.80 6.04
CA VAL A 218 7.52 -14.50 5.43
C VAL A 218 7.49 -13.39 6.46
N LEU A 219 6.55 -13.48 7.42
CA LEU A 219 6.44 -12.59 8.57
C LEU A 219 6.29 -13.45 9.85
N PRO A 220 7.40 -13.99 10.40
CA PRO A 220 7.34 -14.91 11.53
C PRO A 220 6.58 -14.36 12.74
N GLY A 221 5.61 -15.14 13.22
CA GLY A 221 4.78 -14.79 14.38
C GLY A 221 3.79 -13.64 14.14
N PHE A 222 3.71 -13.11 12.92
CA PHE A 222 2.69 -12.13 12.55
C PHE A 222 1.36 -12.82 12.25
N THR A 223 0.27 -12.30 12.83
CA THR A 223 -1.10 -12.69 12.47
C THR A 223 -1.95 -11.43 12.36
N LEU A 224 -2.61 -11.25 11.22
CA LEU A 224 -3.63 -10.23 11.05
C LEU A 224 -4.97 -10.80 11.52
N MET A 225 -5.44 -10.34 12.67
CA MET A 225 -6.70 -10.80 13.26
C MET A 225 -7.90 -10.16 12.57
N SER A 226 -8.88 -10.95 12.14
CA SER A 226 -10.06 -10.44 11.43
C SER A 226 -10.91 -9.54 12.33
N THR A 227 -11.00 -9.89 13.61
CA THR A 227 -11.73 -9.12 14.63
C THR A 227 -11.18 -7.71 14.80
N VAL A 228 -9.87 -7.52 14.67
CA VAL A 228 -9.25 -6.18 14.73
C VAL A 228 -9.66 -5.33 13.54
N LEU A 229 -9.83 -5.93 12.36
CA LEU A 229 -10.35 -5.22 11.19
C LEU A 229 -11.84 -4.91 11.32
N GLU A 230 -12.63 -5.83 11.86
CA GLU A 230 -14.06 -5.62 12.16
C GLU A 230 -14.25 -4.49 13.17
N MET A 231 -13.46 -4.44 14.24
CA MET A 231 -13.51 -3.36 15.22
C MET A 231 -13.29 -2.00 14.58
N VAL A 232 -12.36 -1.90 13.62
CA VAL A 232 -12.08 -0.65 12.92
C VAL A 232 -13.16 -0.29 11.90
N LEU A 233 -13.73 -1.28 11.21
CA LEU A 233 -14.82 -1.06 10.26
C LEU A 233 -16.13 -0.66 10.94
N ASN A 234 -16.37 -1.18 12.15
CA ASN A 234 -17.56 -0.95 12.95
C ASN A 234 -17.36 0.10 14.05
N GLN A 235 -16.21 0.79 14.06
CA GLN A 235 -15.89 1.74 15.13
C GLN A 235 -16.88 2.91 15.10
N ASP A 236 -17.74 2.99 16.11
CA ASP A 236 -18.56 4.17 16.34
C ASP A 236 -17.66 5.27 16.94
N PRO A 237 -17.48 6.43 16.28
CA PRO A 237 -16.55 7.46 16.74
C PRO A 237 -16.86 8.02 18.14
N GLY A 238 -18.01 7.70 18.73
CA GLY A 238 -18.38 8.08 20.10
C GLY A 238 -18.28 6.98 21.16
N SER A 239 -18.00 5.71 20.80
CA SER A 239 -18.04 4.58 21.75
C SER A 239 -16.65 4.19 22.23
N SER A 240 -16.06 5.05 23.05
CA SER A 240 -14.85 4.74 23.81
C SER A 240 -15.13 4.98 25.29
N GLU A 241 -16.03 4.18 25.86
CA GLU A 241 -16.16 4.08 27.32
C GLU A 241 -15.00 3.23 27.83
N GLU A 242 -13.84 3.86 28.01
CA GLU A 242 -12.74 3.25 28.74
C GLU A 242 -13.09 3.22 30.23
N GLU A 243 -12.99 2.04 30.85
CA GLU A 243 -13.13 1.93 32.30
C GLU A 243 -12.04 2.77 33.00
N GLU A 244 -12.44 3.52 34.02
CA GLU A 244 -11.47 4.25 34.85
C GLU A 244 -10.60 3.27 35.63
N VAL A 245 -9.30 3.40 35.43
CA VAL A 245 -8.24 2.63 36.10
C VAL A 245 -7.33 3.59 36.86
N ASP A 246 -6.43 3.11 37.70
CA ASP A 246 -5.34 3.93 38.25
C ASP A 246 -4.01 3.25 37.95
N LEU A 247 -3.40 3.68 36.84
CA LEU A 247 -2.16 3.09 36.33
C LEU A 247 -1.00 4.07 36.50
N GLU A 248 0.08 3.60 37.12
CA GLU A 248 1.33 4.35 37.25
C GLU A 248 2.32 3.95 36.16
N CYS A 249 2.99 4.94 35.55
CA CYS A 249 3.99 4.70 34.52
C CYS A 249 5.13 3.80 35.06
N PRO A 250 5.49 2.69 34.36
CA PRO A 250 6.52 1.78 34.83
C PRO A 250 7.96 2.31 34.65
N TYR A 251 8.14 3.47 34.03
CA TYR A 251 9.47 4.05 33.82
C TYR A 251 9.98 4.68 35.13
N PRO A 252 11.14 4.27 35.68
CA PRO A 252 11.57 4.67 37.03
C PRO A 252 11.68 6.19 37.27
N THR A 253 11.90 6.97 36.21
CA THR A 253 12.03 8.43 36.26
C THR A 253 10.72 9.16 35.97
N CYS A 254 9.65 8.44 35.64
CA CYS A 254 8.34 8.99 35.35
C CYS A 254 7.35 8.59 36.45
N ARG A 255 6.71 9.60 37.06
CA ARG A 255 5.73 9.40 38.14
C ARG A 255 4.30 9.75 37.69
N GLN A 256 4.05 9.77 36.39
CA GLN A 256 2.72 10.08 35.86
C GLN A 256 1.76 8.93 36.14
N ARG A 257 0.54 9.29 36.55
CA ARG A 257 -0.58 8.38 36.76
C ARG A 257 -1.66 8.67 35.74
N PHE A 258 -2.35 7.62 35.32
CA PHE A 258 -3.33 7.67 34.25
C PHE A 258 -4.63 7.03 34.70
N ARG A 259 -5.73 7.72 34.41
CA ARG A 259 -7.07 7.24 34.70
C ARG A 259 -7.69 6.35 33.63
N TYR A 260 -7.08 6.33 32.45
CA TYR A 260 -7.61 5.68 31.27
C TYR A 260 -6.51 4.81 30.63
N PRO A 261 -6.77 3.53 30.32
CA PRO A 261 -5.78 2.63 29.72
C PRO A 261 -5.20 3.16 28.40
N GLY A 262 -5.98 3.86 27.59
CA GLY A 262 -5.53 4.46 26.34
C GLY A 262 -4.48 5.55 26.56
N ALA A 263 -4.74 6.45 27.51
CA ALA A 263 -3.80 7.51 27.88
C ALA A 263 -2.50 6.93 28.49
N PHE A 264 -2.62 5.90 29.33
CA PHE A 264 -1.48 5.16 29.87
C PHE A 264 -0.64 4.53 28.76
N THR A 265 -1.27 3.82 27.82
CA THR A 265 -0.59 3.13 26.71
C THR A 265 0.14 4.12 25.81
N ALA A 266 -0.53 5.22 25.42
CA ALA A 266 0.08 6.28 24.62
C ALA A 266 1.33 6.87 25.30
N HIS A 267 1.28 7.06 26.61
CA HIS A 267 2.41 7.55 27.39
C HIS A 267 3.59 6.56 27.46
N VAL A 268 3.31 5.26 27.66
CA VAL A 268 4.33 4.22 27.65
C VAL A 268 5.02 4.12 26.29
N GLU A 269 4.25 4.21 25.20
CA GLU A 269 4.78 4.24 23.83
C GLU A 269 5.61 5.50 23.56
N TRP A 270 5.21 6.65 24.08
CA TRP A 270 6.02 7.88 24.00
C TRP A 270 7.42 7.69 24.62
N HIS A 271 7.53 7.06 25.80
CA HIS A 271 8.82 6.76 26.41
C HIS A 271 9.68 5.83 25.55
N ARG A 272 9.07 4.81 24.92
CA ARG A 272 9.78 3.90 24.00
C ARG A 272 10.34 4.67 22.80
N ALA A 273 9.49 5.52 22.18
CA ALA A 273 9.86 6.34 21.03
C ALA A 273 10.97 7.35 21.37
N GLU A 274 10.87 8.06 22.49
CA GLU A 274 11.91 9.03 22.89
C GLU A 274 13.24 8.34 23.17
N ARG A 275 13.24 7.17 23.83
CA ARG A 275 14.47 6.40 24.04
C ARG A 275 15.11 5.97 22.71
N ALA A 276 14.31 5.53 21.73
CA ALA A 276 14.81 5.18 20.41
C ALA A 276 15.39 6.42 19.70
N ARG A 277 14.72 7.57 19.79
CA ARG A 277 15.19 8.84 19.24
C ARG A 277 16.55 9.26 19.83
N GLN A 278 16.69 9.20 21.15
CA GLN A 278 17.94 9.54 21.83
C GLN A 278 19.09 8.61 21.42
N LYS A 279 18.83 7.29 21.31
CA LYS A 279 19.82 6.33 20.79
C LYS A 279 20.25 6.66 19.36
N TYR A 280 19.31 7.07 18.51
CA TYR A 280 19.64 7.45 17.13
C TYR A 280 20.49 8.73 17.09
N LEU A 281 20.14 9.75 17.86
CA LEU A 281 20.92 11.00 17.94
C LEU A 281 22.34 10.74 18.45
N ALA A 282 22.51 9.90 19.47
CA ALA A 282 23.83 9.54 20.00
C ALA A 282 24.72 8.81 18.98
N LYS A 283 24.14 8.08 18.03
CA LYS A 283 24.90 7.41 16.94
C LYS A 283 25.30 8.35 15.81
N ARG A 284 24.75 9.57 15.76
CA ARG A 284 25.05 10.59 14.74
C ARG A 284 26.13 11.57 15.16
N MET A 285 26.48 11.59 16.45
CA MET A 285 27.59 12.36 17.02
C MET A 285 28.88 11.55 16.89
#